data_AF-A0A6V8D7C7-F1
#
_entry.id   AF-A0A6V8D7C7-F1
#
_cell.length_a   1.000
_cell.length_b   1.000
_cell.length_c   1.000
_cell.angle_alpha   90.00
_cell.angle_beta   90.00
_cell.angle_gamma   90.00
#
_symmetry.space_group_name_H-M   'P 1'
#
loop_
_entity.id
_entity.type
_entity.pdbx_description
1 polymer ?
#
loop_
_entity_poly.entity_id
_entity_poly.type
_entity_poly.pdbx_seq_one_letter_code
_entity_poly.pdbx_strand_id
1 'polypeptide(L)'
;LRARGWASAPIHPRDAGATVGGFPIRPHVDEGLQPQIVVLFLAPERARSVVRDMIIRLDHRTFPLVWFQRGAEDQPSIEALESMGAPYVVNDCIVEHVNRNDLTCHSSPLPQMFCLQTASEDGDGCSVWTVHSTQDASLAKPTYALEWVGTLPELEHSSHTIPRYIRSLQSDEESIESLAKRLTRSQPSP
;
A
#
# COMPACT_ATOMS: atom_id res chain seq x y z
N LEU A 1 10.73 -9.74 -5.61
CA LEU A 1 10.77 -8.73 -4.52
C LEU A 1 10.60 -9.38 -3.14
N ARG A 2 9.48 -10.04 -2.82
CA ARG A 2 9.24 -10.70 -1.52
C ARG A 2 10.36 -11.63 -1.05
N ALA A 3 10.83 -12.55 -1.90
CA ALA A 3 11.91 -13.48 -1.58
C ALA A 3 13.26 -12.78 -1.28
N ARG A 4 13.38 -11.49 -1.63
CA ARG A 4 14.54 -10.64 -1.38
C ARG A 4 14.29 -9.69 -0.18
N GLY A 5 13.23 -9.91 0.60
CA GLY A 5 12.87 -9.15 1.79
C GLY A 5 12.09 -7.85 1.55
N TRP A 6 11.74 -7.52 0.31
CA TRP A 6 11.02 -6.28 -0.01
C TRP A 6 9.51 -6.45 0.17
N ALA A 7 8.90 -5.56 0.96
CA ALA A 7 7.44 -5.41 1.02
C ALA A 7 6.95 -4.54 -0.15
N SER A 8 5.79 -4.89 -0.70
CA SER A 8 5.12 -4.14 -1.76
C SER A 8 3.71 -3.72 -1.33
N ALA A 9 3.30 -2.53 -1.73
CA ALA A 9 1.93 -2.03 -1.58
C ALA A 9 1.28 -1.97 -2.98
N PRO A 10 0.62 -3.04 -3.45
CA PRO A 10 -0.04 -3.03 -4.75
C PRO A 10 -1.21 -2.06 -4.75
N ILE A 11 -1.37 -1.28 -5.84
CA ILE A 11 -2.44 -0.29 -5.98
C ILE A 11 -3.27 -0.64 -7.19
N HIS A 12 -4.56 -0.93 -6.97
CA HIS A 12 -5.51 -1.16 -8.04
C HIS A 12 -6.92 -0.73 -7.59
N PRO A 13 -7.56 0.23 -8.27
CA PRO A 13 -8.82 0.82 -7.80
C PRO A 13 -10.00 -0.16 -7.79
N ARG A 14 -9.95 -1.21 -8.61
CA ARG A 14 -11.06 -2.16 -8.76
C ARG A 14 -10.95 -3.41 -7.88
N ASP A 15 -9.74 -3.77 -7.48
CA ASP A 15 -9.46 -5.00 -6.70
C ASP A 15 -9.02 -4.70 -5.27
N ALA A 16 -9.17 -3.44 -4.85
CA ALA A 16 -8.85 -2.99 -3.51
C ALA A 16 -9.53 -3.88 -2.45
N GLY A 17 -8.77 -4.25 -1.41
CA GLY A 17 -9.18 -5.16 -0.34
C GLY A 17 -8.84 -6.63 -0.60
N ALA A 18 -8.61 -7.03 -1.85
CA ALA A 18 -8.04 -8.36 -2.15
C ALA A 18 -6.53 -8.41 -1.80
N THR A 19 -5.91 -9.58 -1.92
CA THR A 19 -4.44 -9.72 -1.82
C THR A 19 -3.80 -10.24 -3.11
N VAL A 20 -2.55 -9.84 -3.34
CA VAL A 20 -1.66 -10.43 -4.35
C VAL A 20 -0.33 -10.80 -3.71
N GLY A 21 -0.01 -12.10 -3.71
CA GLY A 21 1.22 -12.61 -3.09
C GLY A 21 1.33 -12.30 -1.59
N GLY A 22 0.20 -12.28 -0.88
CA GLY A 22 0.11 -11.91 0.54
C GLY A 22 -0.08 -10.42 0.81
N PHE A 23 0.16 -9.54 -0.16
CA PHE A 23 0.08 -8.09 0.04
C PHE A 23 -1.33 -7.55 -0.25
N PRO A 24 -1.89 -6.69 0.63
CA PRO A 24 -3.20 -6.09 0.39
C PRO A 24 -3.16 -5.10 -0.78
N ILE A 25 -4.14 -5.24 -1.68
CA ILE A 25 -4.36 -4.30 -2.77
C ILE A 25 -5.07 -3.07 -2.21
N ARG A 26 -4.50 -1.90 -2.51
CA ARG A 26 -5.00 -0.60 -2.09
C ARG A 26 -5.73 0.11 -3.23
N PRO A 27 -6.75 0.93 -2.93
CA PRO A 27 -7.39 1.73 -3.97
C PRO A 27 -6.52 2.92 -4.41
N HIS A 28 -5.71 3.45 -3.49
CA HIS A 28 -4.80 4.58 -3.68
C HIS A 28 -3.66 4.54 -2.63
N VAL A 29 -2.70 5.47 -2.75
CA VAL A 29 -1.72 5.73 -1.67
C VAL A 29 -2.42 6.55 -0.59
N ASP A 30 -2.46 6.03 0.65
CA ASP A 30 -3.12 6.70 1.79
C ASP A 30 -2.43 8.04 2.12
N GLU A 31 -3.20 8.97 2.67
CA GLU A 31 -2.69 10.30 3.04
C GLU A 31 -1.68 10.21 4.19
N GLY A 32 -0.64 11.05 4.13
CA GLY A 32 0.43 11.06 5.13
C GLY A 32 1.49 9.96 4.93
N LEU A 33 1.30 9.05 3.98
CA LEU A 33 2.32 8.06 3.61
C LEU A 33 3.21 8.59 2.49
N GLN A 34 4.52 8.49 2.68
CA GLN A 34 5.51 8.83 1.66
C GLN A 34 6.19 7.56 1.14
N PRO A 35 5.82 7.06 -0.05
CA PRO A 35 6.55 5.96 -0.65
C PRO A 35 7.97 6.41 -0.98
N GLN A 36 8.94 5.51 -0.87
CA GLN A 36 10.33 5.78 -1.31
C GLN A 36 10.53 5.42 -2.78
N ILE A 37 9.81 4.40 -3.27
CA ILE A 37 9.87 3.91 -4.64
C ILE A 37 8.43 3.69 -5.11
N VAL A 38 8.08 4.24 -6.27
CA VAL A 38 6.79 4.01 -6.95
C VAL A 38 7.07 3.32 -8.27
N VAL A 39 6.46 2.15 -8.48
CA VAL A 39 6.65 1.37 -9.72
C VAL A 39 5.38 1.40 -10.55
N LEU A 40 5.48 1.89 -11.79
CA LEU A 40 4.36 2.10 -12.69
C LEU A 40 4.23 0.94 -13.68
N PHE A 41 3.15 0.16 -13.54
CA PHE A 41 2.74 -0.90 -14.47
C PHE A 41 1.52 -0.44 -15.29
N LEU A 42 1.62 0.76 -15.88
CA LEU A 42 0.50 1.46 -16.50
C LEU A 42 0.81 1.79 -17.95
N ALA A 43 -0.21 1.89 -18.80
CA ALA A 43 -0.04 2.50 -20.12
C ALA A 43 0.47 3.96 -19.97
N PRO A 44 1.24 4.50 -20.92
CA PRO A 44 1.89 5.82 -20.82
C PRO A 44 0.96 6.95 -20.35
N GLU A 45 -0.25 7.04 -20.88
CA GLU A 45 -1.20 8.10 -20.51
C GLU A 45 -1.68 8.00 -19.06
N ARG A 46 -1.80 6.76 -18.56
CA ARG A 46 -2.16 6.51 -17.16
C ARG A 46 -0.97 6.77 -16.24
N ALA A 47 0.24 6.38 -16.64
CA ALA A 47 1.47 6.72 -15.93
C ALA A 47 1.60 8.24 -15.78
N ARG A 48 1.34 9.00 -16.85
CA ARG A 48 1.31 10.47 -16.82
C ARG A 48 0.38 11.04 -15.76
N SER A 49 -0.84 10.51 -15.68
CA SER A 49 -1.80 10.99 -14.69
C SER A 49 -1.32 10.75 -13.26
N VAL A 50 -0.69 9.60 -12.99
CA VAL A 50 -0.15 9.26 -11.67
C VAL A 50 1.04 10.14 -11.31
N VAL A 51 1.99 10.33 -12.24
CA VAL A 51 3.17 11.20 -12.01
C VAL A 51 2.73 12.63 -11.73
N ARG A 52 1.82 13.19 -12.54
CA ARG A 52 1.29 14.53 -12.33
C ARG A 52 0.64 14.69 -10.94
N ASP A 53 -0.17 13.72 -10.55
CA ASP A 53 -0.84 13.73 -9.26
C ASP A 53 0.15 13.64 -8.09
N MET A 54 1.20 12.83 -8.21
CA MET A 54 2.30 12.79 -7.24
C MET A 54 3.04 14.12 -7.14
N ILE A 55 3.35 14.77 -8.26
CA ILE A 55 4.01 16.10 -8.29
C ILE A 55 3.17 17.14 -7.54
N ILE A 56 1.85 17.08 -7.65
CA ILE A 56 0.95 18.02 -6.96
C ILE A 56 0.87 17.75 -5.45
N ARG A 57 0.87 16.47 -5.06
CA ARG A 57 0.54 16.07 -3.68
C ARG A 57 1.74 15.85 -2.76
N LEU A 58 2.90 15.48 -3.30
CA LEU A 58 4.06 15.08 -2.50
C LEU A 58 5.05 16.22 -2.32
N ASP A 59 5.78 16.20 -1.19
CA ASP A 59 6.89 17.12 -0.94
C ASP A 59 8.03 16.84 -1.93
N HIS A 60 8.46 17.88 -2.64
CA HIS A 60 9.54 17.79 -3.61
C HIS A 60 10.88 17.37 -2.98
N ARG A 61 11.10 17.65 -1.69
CA ARG A 61 12.35 17.30 -0.98
C ARG A 61 12.45 15.80 -0.69
N THR A 62 11.33 15.10 -0.64
CA THR A 62 11.25 13.66 -0.35
C THR A 62 10.54 12.91 -1.46
N PHE A 63 10.61 13.43 -2.69
CA PHE A 63 9.94 12.84 -3.85
C PHE A 63 10.46 11.42 -4.12
N PRO A 64 9.58 10.42 -4.33
CA PRO A 64 9.99 9.03 -4.54
C PRO A 64 10.81 8.84 -5.81
N LEU A 65 11.60 7.77 -5.83
CA LEU A 65 12.10 7.19 -7.08
C LEU A 65 10.91 6.70 -7.91
N VAL A 66 10.72 7.28 -9.10
CA VAL A 66 9.68 6.83 -10.05
C VAL A 66 10.27 5.79 -10.99
N TRP A 67 9.76 4.57 -10.94
CA TRP A 67 10.19 3.47 -11.78
C TRP A 67 9.15 3.17 -12.84
N PHE A 68 9.42 3.56 -14.09
CA PHE A 68 8.62 3.16 -15.24
C PHE A 68 9.02 1.74 -15.64
N GLN A 69 8.08 0.79 -15.50
CA GLN A 69 8.29 -0.54 -16.09
C GLN A 69 8.28 -0.45 -17.61
N ARG A 70 8.92 -1.42 -18.26
CA ARG A 70 8.98 -1.49 -19.72
C ARG A 70 7.57 -1.36 -20.33
N GLY A 71 7.36 -0.37 -21.18
CA GLY A 71 6.10 -0.04 -21.84
C GLY A 71 5.23 0.98 -21.09
N ALA A 72 5.65 1.45 -19.91
CA ALA A 72 4.96 2.49 -19.14
C ALA A 72 5.59 3.88 -19.32
N GLU A 73 6.70 3.98 -20.05
CA GLU A 73 7.43 5.22 -20.26
C GLU A 73 6.57 6.30 -20.92
N ASP A 74 6.63 7.52 -20.38
CA ASP A 74 5.92 8.68 -20.91
C ASP A 74 6.85 9.90 -20.93
N GLN A 75 7.17 10.37 -22.13
CA GLN A 75 8.17 11.43 -22.32
C GLN A 75 7.84 12.73 -21.56
N PRO A 76 6.61 13.28 -21.60
CA PRO A 76 6.27 14.46 -20.80
C PRO A 76 6.44 14.26 -19.29
N SER A 77 6.17 13.06 -18.78
CA SER A 77 6.38 12.74 -17.36
C SER A 77 7.86 12.72 -17.01
N ILE A 78 8.70 12.15 -17.88
CA ILE A 78 10.16 12.10 -17.70
C ILE A 78 10.74 13.52 -17.68
N GLU A 79 10.37 14.37 -18.64
CA GLU A 79 10.84 15.77 -18.71
C GLU A 79 10.45 16.58 -17.48
N ALA A 80 9.25 16.34 -16.92
CA ALA A 80 8.80 16.98 -15.69
C ALA A 80 9.64 16.53 -14.48
N LEU A 81 9.91 15.22 -14.36
CA LEU A 81 10.76 14.69 -13.29
C LEU A 81 12.20 15.21 -13.38
N GLU A 82 12.77 15.28 -14.58
CA GLU A 82 14.09 15.88 -14.84
C GLU A 82 14.14 17.35 -14.43
N SER A 83 13.14 18.12 -14.82
CA SER A 83 13.05 19.56 -14.49
C SER A 83 12.97 19.81 -12.98
N MET A 84 12.42 18.86 -12.23
CA MET A 84 12.35 18.91 -10.77
C MET A 84 13.59 18.34 -10.07
N GLY A 85 14.51 17.69 -10.82
CA GLY A 85 15.59 16.91 -10.23
C GLY A 85 15.12 15.66 -9.48
N ALA A 86 13.91 15.18 -9.77
CA ALA A 86 13.34 13.99 -9.14
C ALA A 86 13.95 12.71 -9.75
N PRO A 87 14.30 11.70 -8.94
CA PRO A 87 14.94 10.49 -9.43
C PRO A 87 13.94 9.59 -10.16
N TYR A 88 14.37 8.99 -11.27
CA TYR A 88 13.54 8.06 -12.04
C TYR A 88 14.35 6.94 -12.70
N VAL A 89 13.67 5.86 -13.09
CA VAL A 89 14.21 4.73 -13.87
C VAL A 89 13.26 4.41 -15.03
N VAL A 90 13.83 4.13 -16.21
CA VAL A 90 13.11 3.72 -17.43
C VAL A 90 13.80 2.51 -18.05
N ASN A 91 13.13 1.80 -18.97
CA ASN A 91 13.69 0.68 -19.74
C ASN A 91 14.21 -0.51 -18.90
N ASP A 92 13.85 -0.60 -17.61
CA ASP A 92 14.30 -1.67 -16.72
C ASP A 92 13.13 -2.25 -15.92
N CYS A 93 13.22 -3.53 -15.59
CA CYS A 93 12.25 -4.19 -14.73
C CYS A 93 12.80 -4.26 -13.31
N ILE A 94 12.08 -3.70 -12.33
CA ILE A 94 12.55 -3.70 -10.93
C ILE A 94 12.90 -5.10 -10.41
N VAL A 95 12.17 -6.14 -10.85
CA VAL A 95 12.42 -7.52 -10.44
C VAL A 95 13.74 -8.02 -11.04
N GLU A 96 13.95 -7.80 -12.33
CA GLU A 96 15.20 -8.16 -13.01
C GLU A 96 16.37 -7.37 -12.45
N HIS A 97 16.20 -6.07 -12.20
CA HIS A 97 17.21 -5.20 -11.62
C HIS A 97 17.65 -5.67 -10.23
N VAL A 98 16.70 -5.94 -9.35
CA VAL A 98 16.96 -6.47 -8.01
C VAL A 98 17.70 -7.81 -8.08
N ASN A 99 17.33 -8.68 -9.01
CA ASN A 99 17.99 -9.97 -9.17
C ASN A 99 19.40 -9.85 -9.75
N ARG A 100 19.58 -9.07 -10.82
CA ARG A 100 20.85 -8.86 -11.52
C ARG A 100 21.91 -8.22 -10.62
N ASN A 101 21.48 -7.34 -9.72
CA ASN A 101 22.37 -6.65 -8.78
C ASN A 101 22.37 -7.26 -7.38
N ASP A 102 21.77 -8.44 -7.21
CA ASP A 102 21.70 -9.18 -5.94
C ASP A 102 21.14 -8.36 -4.75
N LEU A 103 20.24 -7.41 -5.02
CA LEU A 103 19.75 -6.49 -4.00
C LEU A 103 18.82 -7.21 -3.01
N THR A 104 19.11 -7.07 -1.74
CA THR A 104 18.28 -7.57 -0.63
C THR A 104 17.87 -6.43 0.28
N CYS A 105 16.67 -6.54 0.86
CA CYS A 105 16.23 -5.60 1.88
C CYS A 105 16.96 -5.93 3.19
N HIS A 106 17.91 -5.08 3.59
CA HIS A 106 18.73 -5.30 4.78
C HIS A 106 17.90 -5.42 6.07
N SER A 107 16.86 -4.60 6.20
CA SER A 107 15.89 -4.65 7.30
C SER A 107 14.52 -4.96 6.72
N SER A 108 14.26 -6.25 6.46
CA SER A 108 13.00 -6.67 5.88
C SER A 108 11.85 -6.44 6.85
N PRO A 109 10.76 -5.76 6.43
CA PRO A 109 9.55 -5.66 7.23
C PRO A 109 8.71 -6.94 7.17
N LEU A 110 9.18 -8.00 6.50
CA LEU A 110 8.40 -9.20 6.25
C LEU A 110 8.67 -10.32 7.29
N PRO A 111 7.64 -11.08 7.68
CA PRO A 111 6.23 -10.84 7.37
C PRO A 111 5.69 -9.61 8.12
N GLN A 112 4.90 -8.79 7.44
CA GLN A 112 4.15 -7.69 8.07
C GLN A 112 2.69 -8.08 8.28
N MET A 113 2.10 -7.54 9.34
CA MET A 113 0.66 -7.57 9.56
C MET A 113 -0.01 -6.37 8.88
N PHE A 114 -1.23 -6.58 8.38
CA PHE A 114 -2.09 -5.52 7.89
C PHE A 114 -3.51 -5.71 8.42
N CYS A 115 -4.25 -4.60 8.48
CA CYS A 115 -5.64 -4.60 8.88
C CYS A 115 -6.52 -4.18 7.70
N LEU A 116 -7.74 -4.67 7.71
CA LEU A 116 -8.74 -4.47 6.69
C LEU A 116 -10.07 -4.13 7.38
N GLN A 117 -10.68 -3.04 6.96
CA GLN A 117 -12.01 -2.65 7.36
C GLN A 117 -12.96 -2.63 6.15
N THR A 118 -14.07 -3.35 6.25
CA THR A 118 -15.13 -3.36 5.25
C THR A 118 -16.48 -3.05 5.90
N ALA A 119 -17.44 -2.58 5.10
CA ALA A 119 -18.83 -2.54 5.54
C ALA A 119 -19.34 -3.98 5.84
N SER A 120 -20.22 -4.09 6.82
CA SER A 120 -20.87 -5.34 7.24
C SER A 120 -21.76 -5.93 6.15
N GLU A 121 -21.83 -7.26 6.13
CA GLU A 121 -22.65 -7.99 5.18
C GLU A 121 -24.16 -7.89 5.49
N ASP A 122 -24.50 -7.68 6.76
CA ASP A 122 -25.87 -7.68 7.25
C ASP A 122 -26.63 -6.38 6.92
N GLY A 123 -25.95 -5.39 6.31
CA GLY A 123 -26.54 -4.09 5.98
C GLY A 123 -26.94 -3.28 7.22
N ASP A 124 -26.45 -3.66 8.39
CA ASP A 124 -26.72 -3.04 9.69
C ASP A 124 -26.00 -1.68 9.89
N GLY A 125 -25.24 -1.24 8.89
CA GLY A 125 -24.41 -0.04 8.96
C GLY A 125 -23.16 -0.19 9.84
N CYS A 126 -22.82 -1.41 10.26
CA CYS A 126 -21.59 -1.68 11.01
C CYS A 126 -20.39 -1.89 10.07
N SER A 127 -19.20 -1.72 10.65
CA SER A 127 -17.92 -2.07 10.02
C SER A 127 -17.37 -3.38 10.58
N VAL A 128 -16.70 -4.16 9.73
CA VAL A 128 -15.99 -5.39 10.09
C VAL A 128 -14.49 -5.10 10.01
N TRP A 129 -13.80 -5.28 11.14
CA TRP A 129 -12.36 -5.15 11.25
C TRP A 129 -11.69 -6.52 11.29
N THR A 130 -10.64 -6.70 10.50
CA THR A 130 -9.86 -7.95 10.45
C THR A 130 -8.36 -7.66 10.36
N VAL A 131 -7.55 -8.59 10.84
CA VAL A 131 -6.08 -8.51 10.83
C VAL A 131 -5.52 -9.75 10.16
N HIS A 132 -4.54 -9.55 9.28
CA HIS A 132 -3.98 -10.57 8.40
C HIS A 132 -2.46 -10.45 8.32
N SER A 133 -1.78 -11.56 8.02
CA SER A 133 -0.33 -11.58 7.79
C SER A 133 -0.03 -11.64 6.29
N THR A 134 0.95 -10.85 5.85
CA THR A 134 1.50 -10.97 4.48
C THR A 134 2.24 -12.29 4.21
N GLN A 135 2.36 -13.14 5.22
CA GLN A 135 2.93 -14.48 5.05
C GLN A 135 2.03 -15.39 4.22
N ASP A 136 0.72 -15.35 4.47
CA ASP A 136 -0.27 -16.35 4.08
C ASP A 136 -1.61 -15.76 3.61
N ALA A 137 -1.83 -14.45 3.72
CA ALA A 137 -3.10 -13.84 3.33
C ALA A 137 -3.48 -14.07 1.86
N SER A 138 -4.64 -14.69 1.64
CA SER A 138 -5.25 -14.95 0.34
C SER A 138 -6.69 -14.47 0.35
N LEU A 139 -6.89 -13.15 0.31
CA LEU A 139 -8.21 -12.53 0.38
C LEU A 139 -8.72 -12.26 -1.04
N ALA A 140 -9.97 -12.66 -1.29
CA ALA A 140 -10.71 -12.20 -2.46
C ALA A 140 -11.10 -10.73 -2.30
N LYS A 141 -11.47 -10.10 -3.40
CA LYS A 141 -12.05 -8.75 -3.36
C LYS A 141 -13.30 -8.77 -2.46
N PRO A 142 -13.44 -7.82 -1.52
CA PRO A 142 -14.63 -7.70 -0.70
C PRO A 142 -15.90 -7.54 -1.53
N THR A 143 -16.98 -8.21 -1.11
CA THR A 143 -18.33 -8.02 -1.68
C THR A 143 -18.90 -6.66 -1.31
N TYR A 144 -18.61 -6.21 -0.09
CA TYR A 144 -19.06 -4.95 0.49
C TYR A 144 -17.99 -3.86 0.40
N ALA A 145 -18.37 -2.62 0.68
CA ALA A 145 -17.48 -1.47 0.55
C ALA A 145 -16.20 -1.66 1.37
N LEU A 146 -15.05 -1.49 0.72
CA LEU A 146 -13.77 -1.33 1.40
C LEU A 146 -13.74 0.06 2.05
N GLU A 147 -13.55 0.09 3.36
CA GLU A 147 -13.50 1.35 4.12
C GLU A 147 -12.06 1.76 4.42
N TRP A 148 -11.20 0.81 4.78
CA TRP A 148 -9.77 1.06 4.98
C TRP A 148 -8.93 -0.21 4.84
N VAL A 149 -7.67 -0.05 4.42
CA VAL A 149 -6.66 -1.11 4.42
C VAL A 149 -5.28 -0.52 4.64
N GLY A 150 -4.48 -1.11 5.53
CA GLY A 150 -3.13 -0.64 5.81
C GLY A 150 -2.35 -1.53 6.77
N THR A 151 -1.04 -1.37 6.80
CA THR A 151 -0.12 -2.08 7.71
C THR A 151 -0.19 -1.52 9.14
N LEU A 152 0.42 -2.18 10.12
CA LEU A 152 0.47 -1.63 11.49
C LEU A 152 1.17 -0.27 11.59
N PRO A 153 2.32 -0.02 10.93
CA PRO A 153 2.90 1.32 10.89
C PRO A 153 1.97 2.36 10.28
N GLU A 154 1.16 1.99 9.28
CA GLU A 154 0.18 2.90 8.67
C GLU A 154 -1.00 3.15 9.61
N LEU A 155 -1.46 2.12 10.31
CA LEU A 155 -2.45 2.27 11.37
C LEU A 155 -1.96 3.22 12.47
N GLU A 156 -0.67 3.21 12.79
CA GLU A 156 -0.07 4.06 13.80
C GLU A 156 0.04 5.54 13.35
N HIS A 157 0.39 5.79 12.09
CA HIS A 157 0.76 7.13 11.61
C HIS A 157 -0.24 7.81 10.67
N SER A 158 -1.16 7.07 10.04
CA SER A 158 -2.11 7.62 9.05
C SER A 158 -3.00 8.71 9.66
N SER A 159 -3.23 9.78 8.90
CA SER A 159 -4.15 10.87 9.24
C SER A 159 -5.60 10.56 8.87
N HIS A 160 -5.85 9.43 8.19
CA HIS A 160 -7.19 9.02 7.78
C HIS A 160 -8.10 8.81 8.99
N THR A 161 -9.39 9.13 8.84
CA THR A 161 -10.36 9.10 9.95
C THR A 161 -10.47 7.73 10.62
N ILE A 162 -10.42 6.64 9.84
CA ILE A 162 -10.52 5.28 10.38
C ILE A 162 -9.31 4.94 11.28
N PRO A 163 -8.05 5.03 10.83
CA PRO A 163 -6.88 4.86 11.69
C PRO A 163 -6.91 5.71 12.96
N ARG A 164 -7.28 7.00 12.85
CA ARG A 164 -7.41 7.88 14.03
C ARG A 164 -8.45 7.36 15.02
N TYR A 165 -9.61 6.93 14.52
CA TYR A 165 -10.67 6.36 15.35
C TYR A 165 -10.21 5.06 16.02
N ILE A 166 -9.60 4.15 15.27
CA ILE A 166 -9.07 2.89 15.82
C ILE A 166 -8.05 3.17 16.93
N ARG A 167 -7.08 4.07 16.71
CA ARG A 167 -6.11 4.47 17.73
C ARG A 167 -6.75 5.10 18.96
N SER A 168 -7.90 5.78 18.82
CA SER A 168 -8.62 6.33 19.98
C SER A 168 -9.25 5.26 20.90
N LEU A 169 -9.34 4.01 20.44
CA LEU A 169 -9.82 2.86 21.21
C LEU A 169 -8.69 2.13 21.95
N GLN A 170 -7.45 2.60 21.83
CA GLN A 170 -6.28 2.04 22.49
C GLN A 170 -6.37 2.26 24.00
N SER A 171 -6.13 1.19 24.77
CA SER A 171 -6.00 1.31 26.23
C SER A 171 -4.58 1.74 26.62
N ASP A 172 -4.41 2.24 27.84
CA ASP A 172 -3.08 2.59 28.36
C ASP A 172 -2.14 1.38 28.28
N GLU A 173 -0.91 1.60 27.79
CA GLU A 173 0.13 0.58 27.58
C GLU A 173 -0.16 -0.50 26.52
N GLU A 174 -1.32 -0.47 25.84
CA GLU A 174 -1.63 -1.39 24.75
C GLU A 174 -0.78 -1.08 23.50
N SER A 175 -0.21 -2.10 22.85
CA SER A 175 0.47 -1.91 21.57
C SER A 175 -0.53 -1.80 20.41
N ILE A 176 -0.14 -1.15 19.31
CA ILE A 176 -0.96 -1.05 18.09
C ILE A 176 -1.34 -2.44 17.54
N GLU A 177 -0.44 -3.42 17.64
CA GLU A 177 -0.72 -4.79 17.24
C GLU A 177 -1.79 -5.45 18.12
N SER A 178 -1.69 -5.31 19.44
CA SER A 178 -2.66 -5.85 20.39
C SER A 178 -4.04 -5.22 20.19
N LEU A 179 -4.09 -3.90 20.01
CA LEU A 179 -5.30 -3.15 19.66
C LEU A 179 -5.95 -3.71 18.39
N ALA A 180 -5.19 -3.80 17.30
CA ALA A 180 -5.70 -4.27 16.01
C ALA A 180 -6.28 -5.69 16.12
N LYS A 181 -5.60 -6.58 16.85
CA LYS A 181 -6.06 -7.96 17.08
C LYS A 181 -7.32 -8.00 17.95
N ARG A 182 -7.35 -7.24 19.05
CA ARG A 182 -8.51 -7.18 19.97
C ARG A 182 -9.78 -6.71 19.29
N LEU A 183 -9.68 -5.77 18.35
CA LEU A 183 -10.81 -5.25 17.60
C LEU A 183 -11.32 -6.19 16.50
N THR A 184 -10.57 -7.26 16.19
CA THR A 184 -11.03 -8.25 15.22
C THR A 184 -12.23 -8.99 15.81
N ARG A 185 -13.39 -8.90 15.14
CA ARG A 185 -14.53 -9.74 15.52
C ARG A 185 -14.14 -11.19 15.26
N SER A 186 -14.21 -12.03 16.29
CA SER A 186 -14.24 -13.48 16.07
C SER A 186 -15.38 -13.78 15.10
N GLN A 187 -15.12 -14.48 14.00
CA GLN A 187 -16.23 -15.02 13.20
C GLN A 187 -17.14 -15.83 14.14
N PRO A 188 -18.47 -15.75 14.01
CA PRO A 188 -19.31 -16.75 14.64
C PRO A 188 -18.87 -18.11 14.11
N SER A 189 -18.53 -19.03 15.02
CA SER A 189 -18.29 -20.42 14.65
C SER A 189 -19.49 -20.96 13.87
N PRO A 190 -19.29 -21.82 12.86
CA PRO A 190 -20.37 -22.40 12.07
C PRO A 190 -21.38 -23.18 12.92
#